data_AF-A0A1F4VFW4-F1
#
_entry.id   AF-A0A1F4VFW4-F1
#
_cell.length_a   1.000
_cell.length_b   1.000
_cell.length_c   1.000
_cell.angle_alpha   90.00
_cell.angle_beta   90.00
_cell.angle_gamma   90.00
#
_symmetry.space_group_name_H-M   'P 1'
#
loop_
_entity.id
_entity.type
_entity.pdbx_description
1 polymer ?
#
loop_
_entity_poly.entity_id
_entity_poly.type
_entity_poly.pdbx_seq_one_letter_code
_entity_poly.pdbx_strand_id
1 'polypeptide(L)'
;MATRKYGVNVVSLYPWCLGPNARERTIKLAYRAGFNGIQALPLRGWDLANVKKWERWVISYEDAWNFGPLWKMPLRHLGILPTAPTWWDALFFQRANSPVMKALPSMHHWGEGILTEIHPELGTDHRLYIEKATQGHMMVWDTYHVQRPLRSGGPGIQDWPRLLGAVCDAIKLIHVHPVGDEEGSLLAGTGEIASMLKMLKKYVNPEVPVILEITPRITTPTKTRMRLTKLLRATQQFFEIILS
;
A
#
# COMPACT_ATOMS: atom_id res chain seq x y z
N MET A 1 -20.43 14.97 6.05
CA MET A 1 -19.70 13.68 6.24
C MET A 1 -18.44 13.76 5.42
N ALA A 2 -17.27 13.43 5.96
CA ALA A 2 -16.06 13.43 5.15
C ALA A 2 -16.12 12.24 4.18
N THR A 3 -15.75 12.48 2.93
CA THR A 3 -15.71 11.44 1.90
C THR A 3 -14.40 10.66 2.01
N ARG A 4 -14.48 9.32 1.87
CA ARG A 4 -13.31 8.44 1.79
C ARG A 4 -12.35 8.95 0.72
N LYS A 5 -11.06 9.08 1.07
CA LYS A 5 -10.01 9.42 0.10
C LYS A 5 -9.47 8.16 -0.55
N TYR A 6 -9.25 8.23 -1.86
CA TYR A 6 -8.63 7.18 -2.66
C TYR A 6 -7.30 7.69 -3.22
N GLY A 7 -6.24 6.90 -3.00
CA GLY A 7 -4.92 7.14 -3.55
C GLY A 7 -4.41 5.96 -4.38
N VAL A 8 -3.23 6.14 -4.95
CA VAL A 8 -2.48 5.09 -5.64
C VAL A 8 -1.04 5.13 -5.17
N ASN A 9 -0.44 3.97 -4.95
CA ASN A 9 0.98 3.85 -4.61
C ASN A 9 1.83 4.33 -5.81
N VAL A 10 2.80 5.20 -5.55
CA VAL A 10 3.62 5.80 -6.61
C VAL A 10 4.44 4.76 -7.39
N VAL A 11 4.78 3.62 -6.80
CA VAL A 11 5.51 2.54 -7.47
C VAL A 11 4.63 1.84 -8.51
N SER A 12 3.32 1.74 -8.27
CA SER A 12 2.36 1.21 -9.24
C SER A 12 2.27 2.02 -10.54
N LEU A 13 2.84 3.22 -10.54
CA LEU A 13 2.89 4.13 -11.68
C LEU A 13 4.21 4.04 -12.48
N TYR A 14 5.07 3.06 -12.19
CA TYR A 14 6.28 2.82 -12.99
C TYR A 14 5.94 2.64 -14.49
N PRO A 15 6.73 3.22 -15.42
CA PRO A 15 7.98 3.96 -15.19
C PRO A 15 7.79 5.47 -14.91
N TRP A 16 6.54 5.95 -14.83
CA TRP A 16 6.22 7.37 -14.75
C TRP A 16 6.67 8.02 -13.43
N CYS A 17 6.96 7.23 -12.40
CA CYS A 17 7.50 7.69 -11.12
C CYS A 17 9.02 7.89 -11.08
N LEU A 18 9.72 7.81 -12.22
CA LEU A 18 11.19 7.92 -12.30
C LEU A 18 11.71 9.05 -13.19
N GLY A 19 12.90 9.55 -12.86
CA GLY A 19 13.61 10.57 -13.64
C GLY A 19 13.14 12.01 -13.40
N PRO A 20 13.57 12.96 -14.25
CA PRO A 20 13.22 14.38 -14.08
C PRO A 20 11.71 14.60 -14.09
N ASN A 21 11.22 15.44 -13.18
CA ASN A 21 9.79 15.76 -13.01
C ASN A 21 8.88 14.54 -12.76
N ALA A 22 9.46 13.42 -12.30
CA ALA A 22 8.73 12.20 -11.97
C ALA A 22 7.54 12.46 -11.05
N ARG A 23 7.79 13.21 -9.98
CA ARG A 23 6.78 13.61 -8.98
C ARG A 23 5.57 14.27 -9.64
N GLU A 24 5.78 15.36 -10.38
CA GLU A 24 4.71 16.12 -11.03
C GLU A 24 3.92 15.23 -11.99
N ARG A 25 4.63 14.41 -12.78
CA ARG A 25 4.02 13.50 -13.74
C ARG A 25 3.16 12.44 -13.05
N THR A 26 3.66 11.84 -11.97
CA THR A 26 2.96 10.83 -11.17
C THR A 26 1.72 11.39 -10.51
N ILE A 27 1.82 12.54 -9.83
CA ILE A 27 0.67 13.22 -9.21
C ILE A 27 -0.37 13.57 -10.27
N LYS A 28 0.06 14.14 -11.41
CA LYS A 28 -0.85 14.50 -12.51
C LYS A 28 -1.52 13.28 -13.12
N LEU A 29 -0.82 12.15 -13.25
CA LEU A 29 -1.38 10.91 -13.76
C LEU A 29 -2.43 10.33 -12.81
N ALA A 30 -2.14 10.28 -11.51
CA ALA A 30 -3.07 9.84 -10.48
C ALA A 30 -4.35 10.71 -10.46
N TYR A 31 -4.19 12.04 -10.41
CA TYR A 31 -5.32 12.96 -10.39
C TYR A 31 -6.18 12.85 -11.66
N ARG A 32 -5.55 12.74 -12.83
CA ARG A 32 -6.26 12.53 -14.12
C ARG A 32 -6.96 11.18 -14.21
N ALA A 33 -6.57 10.20 -13.39
CA ALA A 33 -7.26 8.92 -13.28
C ALA A 33 -8.46 8.97 -12.32
N GLY A 34 -8.56 10.02 -11.48
CA GLY A 34 -9.67 10.25 -10.55
C GLY A 34 -9.29 10.14 -9.06
N PHE A 35 -8.03 9.86 -8.73
CA PHE A 35 -7.61 9.74 -7.33
C PHE A 35 -7.56 11.09 -6.61
N ASN A 36 -7.81 11.07 -5.29
CA ASN A 36 -7.66 12.23 -4.42
C ASN A 36 -6.20 12.57 -4.13
N GLY A 37 -5.30 11.58 -4.25
CA GLY A 37 -3.88 11.76 -3.96
C GLY A 37 -3.06 10.50 -4.27
N ILE A 38 -1.89 10.43 -3.66
CA ILE A 38 -0.93 9.32 -3.80
C ILE A 38 -0.50 8.80 -2.43
N GLN A 39 -0.01 7.56 -2.40
CA GLN A 39 0.90 7.10 -1.36
C GLN A 39 2.33 7.33 -1.84
N ALA A 40 3.06 8.19 -1.14
CA ALA A 40 4.42 8.55 -1.49
C ALA A 40 5.44 7.60 -0.85
N LEU A 41 6.57 7.41 -1.53
CA LEU A 41 7.71 6.62 -1.08
C LEU A 41 9.00 7.45 -1.30
N PRO A 42 10.13 7.13 -0.63
CA PRO A 42 11.40 7.84 -0.78
C PRO A 42 12.09 7.48 -2.10
N LEU A 43 11.40 7.66 -3.23
CA LEU A 43 11.93 7.33 -4.55
C LEU A 43 13.08 8.26 -4.94
N ARG A 44 14.11 7.72 -5.59
CA ARG A 44 15.19 8.53 -6.18
C ARG A 44 14.61 9.50 -7.20
N GLY A 45 15.10 10.74 -7.17
CA GLY A 45 14.58 11.82 -8.02
C GLY A 45 13.33 12.50 -7.48
N TRP A 46 12.73 11.99 -6.39
CA TRP A 46 11.75 12.73 -5.62
C TRP A 46 12.51 13.60 -4.63
N ASP A 47 12.44 14.91 -4.83
CA ASP A 47 13.09 15.89 -3.97
C ASP A 47 12.36 15.97 -2.62
N LEU A 48 12.87 15.19 -1.67
CA LEU A 48 12.34 15.11 -0.31
C LEU A 48 12.56 16.41 0.49
N ALA A 49 13.55 17.24 0.11
CA ALA A 49 13.78 18.54 0.75
C ALA A 49 12.65 19.54 0.42
N ASN A 50 11.94 19.34 -0.69
CA ASN A 50 10.83 20.20 -1.14
C ASN A 50 9.44 19.56 -0.96
N VAL A 51 9.30 18.60 -0.03
CA VAL A 51 8.06 17.87 0.28
C VAL A 51 6.85 18.77 0.49
N LYS A 52 7.01 19.88 1.23
CA LYS A 52 5.92 20.83 1.51
C LYS A 52 5.22 21.36 0.26
N LYS A 53 5.90 21.40 -0.90
CA LYS A 53 5.30 21.87 -2.16
C LYS A 53 4.22 20.93 -2.71
N TRP A 54 4.25 19.66 -2.31
CA TRP A 54 3.41 18.62 -2.88
C TRP A 54 2.74 17.73 -1.84
N GLU A 55 3.03 17.90 -0.55
CA GLU A 55 2.43 17.14 0.56
C GLU A 55 0.89 17.18 0.56
N ARG A 56 0.27 18.24 0.03
CA ARG A 56 -1.19 18.36 -0.10
C ARG A 56 -1.84 17.26 -0.98
N TRP A 57 -1.04 16.61 -1.82
CA TRP A 57 -1.47 15.51 -2.70
C TRP A 57 -1.15 14.13 -2.12
N VAL A 58 -0.55 14.08 -0.93
CA VAL A 58 -0.09 12.85 -0.30
C VAL A 58 -1.12 12.45 0.77
N ILE A 59 -1.68 11.25 0.61
CA ILE A 59 -2.64 10.68 1.57
C ILE A 59 -1.88 9.94 2.67
N SER A 60 -0.97 9.08 2.23
CA SER A 60 -0.06 8.31 3.09
C SER A 60 1.37 8.44 2.55
N TYR A 61 2.32 8.20 3.43
CA TYR A 61 3.73 8.06 3.07
C TYR A 61 4.24 6.76 3.67
N GLU A 62 4.90 5.96 2.86
CA GLU A 62 5.42 4.66 3.26
C GLU A 62 6.96 4.69 3.24
N ASP A 63 7.57 4.12 4.27
CA ASP A 63 9.03 4.09 4.39
C ASP A 63 9.69 3.20 3.32
N ALA A 64 10.99 3.38 3.12
CA ALA A 64 11.73 2.66 2.10
C ALA A 64 11.70 1.14 2.33
N TRP A 65 11.48 0.37 1.26
CA TRP A 65 11.52 -1.09 1.30
C TRP A 65 12.95 -1.66 1.45
N ASN A 66 13.98 -0.83 1.33
CA ASN A 66 15.39 -1.22 1.36
C ASN A 66 15.99 -1.31 2.79
N PHE A 67 15.21 -1.79 3.76
CA PHE A 67 15.66 -1.86 5.15
C PHE A 67 16.89 -2.78 5.29
N GLY A 68 18.02 -2.19 5.70
CA GLY A 68 19.27 -2.90 5.98
C GLY A 68 20.41 -2.58 4.98
N PRO A 69 21.68 -2.88 5.31
CA PRO A 69 22.86 -2.47 4.52
C PRO A 69 22.94 -3.03 3.08
N LEU A 70 23.45 -2.24 2.11
CA LEU A 70 23.53 -2.66 0.68
C LEU A 70 24.48 -3.85 0.51
N TRP A 71 25.48 -3.98 1.39
CA TRP A 71 26.39 -5.13 1.38
C TRP A 71 25.68 -6.46 1.63
N LYS A 72 24.44 -6.46 2.14
CA LYS A 72 23.61 -7.66 2.30
C LYS A 72 22.89 -8.08 1.02
N MET A 73 22.85 -7.25 -0.03
CA MET A 73 22.16 -7.57 -1.29
C MET A 73 22.75 -8.79 -2.02
N PRO A 74 24.09 -8.98 -2.09
CA PRO A 74 24.67 -10.22 -2.60
C PRO A 74 24.19 -11.46 -1.82
N LEU A 75 24.02 -11.34 -0.49
CA LEU A 75 23.51 -12.45 0.33
C LEU A 75 22.06 -12.81 0.00
N ARG A 76 21.23 -11.84 -0.40
CA ARG A 76 19.90 -12.14 -0.94
C ARG A 76 19.99 -12.88 -2.27
N HIS A 77 20.88 -12.43 -3.16
CA HIS A 77 21.05 -13.05 -4.48
C HIS A 77 21.53 -14.51 -4.39
N LEU A 78 22.33 -14.81 -3.36
CA LEU A 78 22.78 -16.17 -3.03
C LEU A 78 21.75 -16.99 -2.22
N GLY A 79 20.57 -16.43 -1.92
CA GLY A 79 19.54 -17.09 -1.10
C GLY A 79 19.86 -17.19 0.39
N ILE A 80 20.96 -16.60 0.86
CA ILE A 80 21.44 -16.66 2.25
C ILE A 80 20.60 -15.76 3.16
N LEU A 81 20.18 -14.59 2.67
CA LEU A 81 19.38 -13.64 3.45
C LEU A 81 18.19 -13.12 2.62
N PRO A 82 17.07 -13.86 2.55
CA PRO A 82 15.89 -13.51 1.76
C PRO A 82 15.26 -12.15 2.12
N THR A 83 15.52 -11.66 3.33
CA THR A 83 14.98 -10.39 3.86
C THR A 83 15.85 -9.17 3.53
N ALA A 84 17.06 -9.33 2.98
CA ALA A 84 17.90 -8.20 2.61
C ALA A 84 17.33 -7.38 1.43
N PRO A 85 17.78 -6.14 1.17
CA PRO A 85 17.30 -5.36 0.02
C PRO A 85 17.59 -6.06 -1.32
N THR A 86 16.80 -5.75 -2.34
CA THR A 86 17.08 -6.14 -3.74
C THR A 86 17.90 -5.07 -4.48
N TRP A 87 18.46 -5.43 -5.63
CA TRP A 87 19.11 -4.46 -6.55
C TRP A 87 18.17 -3.36 -7.00
N TRP A 88 16.90 -3.71 -7.21
CA TRP A 88 15.86 -2.74 -7.54
C TRP A 88 15.58 -1.77 -6.41
N ASP A 89 15.57 -2.25 -5.15
CA ASP A 89 15.32 -1.37 -4.02
C ASP A 89 16.45 -0.34 -3.83
N ALA A 90 17.70 -0.74 -4.08
CA ALA A 90 18.85 0.16 -4.05
C ALA A 90 18.81 1.22 -5.16
N LEU A 91 18.32 0.83 -6.34
CA LEU A 91 18.22 1.69 -7.52
C LEU A 91 17.04 2.68 -7.40
N PHE A 92 15.90 2.25 -6.85
CA PHE A 92 14.69 3.08 -6.82
C PHE A 92 14.51 3.89 -5.56
N PHE A 93 15.02 3.46 -4.39
CA PHE A 93 14.78 4.14 -3.13
C PHE A 93 16.03 4.85 -2.59
N GLN A 94 15.81 6.03 -2.03
CA GLN A 94 16.79 6.76 -1.22
C GLN A 94 16.84 6.12 0.17
N ARG A 95 18.04 6.04 0.77
CA ARG A 95 18.22 5.63 2.18
C ARG A 95 18.01 6.79 3.16
N ALA A 96 17.10 7.69 2.82
CA ALA A 96 16.76 8.79 3.71
C ALA A 96 15.60 8.33 4.59
N ASN A 97 15.62 8.72 5.86
CA ASN A 97 14.45 8.60 6.71
C ASN A 97 13.27 9.30 6.02
N SER A 98 12.09 8.70 6.19
CA SER A 98 10.82 9.30 5.81
C SER A 98 10.77 10.78 6.20
N PRO A 99 10.52 11.73 5.28
CA PRO A 99 10.36 13.12 5.64
C PRO A 99 9.13 13.28 6.53
N VAL A 100 9.19 14.21 7.48
CA VAL A 100 8.02 14.55 8.31
C VAL A 100 6.97 15.20 7.42
N MET A 101 5.86 14.48 7.19
CA MET A 101 4.70 14.95 6.42
C MET A 101 3.46 14.98 7.29
N LYS A 102 2.44 15.74 6.89
CA LYS A 102 1.08 15.64 7.46
C LYS A 102 0.32 14.37 7.03
N ALA A 103 0.84 13.65 6.04
CA ALA A 103 0.28 12.40 5.54
C ALA A 103 0.40 11.28 6.59
N LEU A 104 -0.43 10.24 6.47
CA LEU A 104 -0.38 9.07 7.34
C LEU A 104 0.94 8.31 7.10
N PRO A 105 1.84 8.19 8.09
CA PRO A 105 3.07 7.43 7.93
C PRO A 105 2.77 5.93 8.07
N SER A 106 3.29 5.10 7.16
CA SER A 106 3.19 3.64 7.22
C SER A 106 4.55 2.94 7.11
N MET A 107 4.67 1.79 7.78
CA MET A 107 5.91 0.99 7.85
C MET A 107 5.62 -0.52 7.88
N HIS A 108 6.61 -1.31 7.46
CA HIS A 108 6.64 -2.79 7.51
C HIS A 108 7.26 -3.33 8.81
N HIS A 109 7.21 -2.54 9.88
CA HIS A 109 7.66 -2.92 11.21
C HIS A 109 6.87 -2.18 12.28
N TRP A 110 6.92 -2.68 13.52
CA TRP A 110 6.30 -2.01 14.65
C TRP A 110 6.95 -0.65 14.89
N GLY A 111 6.12 0.37 15.12
CA GLY A 111 6.54 1.73 15.42
C GLY A 111 5.49 2.45 16.26
N GLU A 112 5.93 3.36 17.13
CA GLU A 112 5.02 4.21 17.91
C GLU A 112 4.55 5.40 17.06
N GLY A 113 3.25 5.71 17.12
CA GLY A 113 2.67 6.84 16.39
C GLY A 113 2.64 6.70 14.86
N ILE A 114 2.96 5.51 14.34
CA ILE A 114 3.03 5.19 12.91
C ILE A 114 2.11 4.00 12.62
N LEU A 115 1.54 3.94 11.41
CA LEU A 115 0.70 2.82 11.00
C LEU A 115 1.58 1.64 10.60
N THR A 116 1.40 0.48 11.24
CA THR A 116 2.12 -0.74 10.85
C THR A 116 1.29 -1.56 9.88
N GLU A 117 1.89 -1.95 8.76
CA GLU A 117 1.23 -2.84 7.80
C GLU A 117 1.19 -4.27 8.29
N ILE A 118 0.01 -4.90 8.20
CA ILE A 118 -0.18 -6.29 8.59
C ILE A 118 0.41 -7.18 7.49
N HIS A 119 1.46 -7.95 7.80
CA HIS A 119 2.04 -8.91 6.86
C HIS A 119 2.75 -10.07 7.57
N PRO A 120 2.88 -11.25 6.93
CA PRO A 120 3.30 -12.48 7.59
C PRO A 120 4.69 -12.42 8.25
N GLU A 121 5.59 -11.58 7.75
CA GLU A 121 6.94 -11.44 8.30
C GLU A 121 6.99 -10.73 9.67
N LEU A 122 5.93 -10.05 10.11
CA LEU A 122 5.81 -9.58 11.51
C LEU A 122 5.33 -10.68 12.45
N GLY A 123 4.59 -11.63 11.91
CA GLY A 123 4.00 -12.75 12.63
C GLY A 123 2.81 -13.32 11.86
N THR A 124 2.64 -14.63 11.97
CA THR A 124 1.52 -15.36 11.35
C THR A 124 0.38 -15.61 12.33
N ASP A 125 0.61 -15.46 13.64
CA ASP A 125 -0.41 -15.56 14.68
C ASP A 125 -1.24 -14.27 14.75
N HIS A 126 -2.55 -14.36 14.53
CA HIS A 126 -3.46 -13.23 14.63
C HIS A 126 -3.47 -12.58 16.02
N ARG A 127 -3.14 -13.32 17.09
CA ARG A 127 -3.13 -12.80 18.47
C ARG A 127 -2.13 -11.67 18.65
N LEU A 128 -0.99 -11.72 17.96
CA LEU A 128 0.01 -10.66 17.96
C LEU A 128 -0.60 -9.32 17.54
N TYR A 129 -1.33 -9.32 16.43
CA TYR A 129 -1.96 -8.11 15.90
C TYR A 129 -3.08 -7.62 16.82
N ILE A 130 -3.87 -8.52 17.39
CA ILE A 130 -4.93 -8.17 18.34
C ILE A 130 -4.32 -7.49 19.58
N GLU A 131 -3.25 -8.07 20.14
CA GLU A 131 -2.53 -7.47 21.27
C GLU A 131 -1.97 -6.09 20.93
N LYS A 132 -1.39 -5.93 19.73
CA LYS A 132 -0.88 -4.63 19.28
C LYS A 132 -1.99 -3.60 19.11
N ALA A 133 -3.14 -4.01 18.57
CA ALA A 133 -4.31 -3.16 18.44
C ALA A 133 -4.84 -2.72 19.82
N THR A 134 -4.90 -3.62 20.82
CA THR A 134 -5.35 -3.26 22.18
C THR A 134 -4.35 -2.35 22.91
N GLN A 135 -3.07 -2.43 22.57
CA GLN A 135 -2.02 -1.49 23.00
C GLN A 135 -2.08 -0.13 22.28
N GLY A 136 -3.04 0.07 21.36
CA GLY A 136 -3.24 1.34 20.64
C GLY A 136 -2.39 1.49 19.38
N HIS A 137 -1.70 0.45 18.91
CA HIS A 137 -1.03 0.50 17.61
C HIS A 137 -2.07 0.64 16.47
N MET A 138 -1.78 1.53 15.54
CA MET A 138 -2.57 1.73 14.33
C MET A 138 -2.06 0.86 13.20
N MET A 139 -2.95 0.44 12.31
CA MET A 139 -2.64 -0.57 11.29
C MET A 139 -2.98 -0.13 9.88
N VAL A 140 -2.21 -0.66 8.93
CA VAL A 140 -2.56 -0.71 7.52
C VAL A 140 -3.05 -2.12 7.19
N TRP A 141 -4.23 -2.20 6.59
CA TRP A 141 -4.76 -3.45 6.07
C TRP A 141 -4.43 -3.58 4.58
N ASP A 142 -3.51 -4.47 4.21
CA ASP A 142 -3.19 -4.78 2.81
C ASP A 142 -3.85 -6.09 2.38
N THR A 143 -4.66 -6.02 1.30
CA THR A 143 -5.47 -7.17 0.88
C THR A 143 -4.65 -8.37 0.41
N TYR A 144 -3.42 -8.16 -0.09
CA TYR A 144 -2.53 -9.24 -0.52
C TYR A 144 -1.73 -9.80 0.65
N HIS A 145 -1.18 -8.92 1.50
CA HIS A 145 -0.29 -9.33 2.59
C HIS A 145 -0.98 -10.20 3.64
N VAL A 146 -2.24 -9.92 3.97
CA VAL A 146 -2.98 -10.72 4.96
C VAL A 146 -3.33 -12.13 4.46
N GLN A 147 -3.18 -12.41 3.16
CA GLN A 147 -3.51 -13.70 2.56
C GLN A 147 -2.28 -14.50 2.12
N ARG A 148 -1.20 -13.81 1.75
CA ARG A 148 -0.04 -14.47 1.14
C ARG A 148 0.73 -15.32 2.16
N PRO A 149 1.44 -16.36 1.70
CA PRO A 149 2.40 -17.08 2.53
C PRO A 149 3.57 -16.18 2.96
N LEU A 150 4.34 -16.66 3.94
CA LEU A 150 5.65 -16.11 4.25
C LEU A 150 6.53 -16.13 3.00
N ARG A 151 7.36 -15.10 2.82
CA ARG A 151 8.37 -15.07 1.74
C ARG A 151 9.33 -16.26 1.77
N SER A 152 9.52 -16.91 2.93
CA SER A 152 10.31 -18.13 3.10
C SER A 152 9.61 -19.42 2.66
N GLY A 153 8.34 -19.35 2.23
CA GLY A 153 7.55 -20.52 1.80
C GLY A 153 6.71 -21.17 2.90
N GLY A 154 6.65 -20.59 4.10
CA GLY A 154 5.78 -21.04 5.19
C GLY A 154 4.33 -20.53 5.10
N PRO A 155 3.42 -21.01 5.96
CA PRO A 155 2.05 -20.52 6.00
C PRO A 155 1.99 -19.02 6.29
N GLY A 156 0.98 -18.35 5.72
CA GLY A 156 0.70 -16.94 5.97
C GLY A 156 -0.03 -16.71 7.30
N ILE A 157 -0.62 -15.52 7.43
CA ILE A 157 -1.54 -15.21 8.53
C ILE A 157 -2.78 -16.10 8.40
N GLN A 158 -3.14 -16.78 9.47
CA GLN A 158 -4.30 -17.68 9.48
C GLN A 158 -5.58 -16.93 9.84
N ASP A 159 -6.68 -17.26 9.15
CA ASP A 159 -8.02 -16.75 9.44
C ASP A 159 -8.09 -15.21 9.45
N TRP A 160 -7.73 -14.61 8.32
CA TRP A 160 -7.82 -13.16 8.14
C TRP A 160 -9.23 -12.59 8.43
N PRO A 161 -10.38 -13.28 8.18
CA PRO A 161 -11.69 -12.74 8.52
C PRO A 161 -11.86 -12.49 10.01
N ARG A 162 -11.40 -13.43 10.85
CA ARG A 162 -11.38 -13.26 12.31
C ARG A 162 -10.45 -12.15 12.73
N LEU A 163 -9.25 -12.09 12.15
CA LEU A 163 -8.30 -11.01 12.43
C LEU A 163 -8.92 -9.65 12.11
N LEU A 164 -9.53 -9.49 10.92
CA LEU A 164 -10.17 -8.25 10.50
C LEU A 164 -11.24 -7.80 11.50
N GLY A 165 -12.10 -8.71 11.92
CA GLY A 165 -13.14 -8.40 12.91
C GLY A 165 -12.58 -7.96 14.26
N ALA A 166 -11.40 -8.43 14.64
CA ALA A 166 -10.77 -8.10 15.92
C ALA A 166 -9.93 -6.81 15.88
N VAL A 167 -9.43 -6.38 14.71
CA VAL A 167 -8.56 -5.20 14.59
C VAL A 167 -9.18 -4.05 13.78
N CYS A 168 -10.45 -4.14 13.39
CA CYS A 168 -11.08 -3.18 12.47
C CYS A 168 -10.96 -1.71 12.92
N ASP A 169 -11.06 -1.45 14.22
CA ASP A 169 -10.96 -0.10 14.78
C ASP A 169 -9.53 0.46 14.74
N ALA A 170 -8.52 -0.41 14.74
CA ALA A 170 -7.11 -0.04 14.63
C ALA A 170 -6.69 0.28 13.18
N ILE A 171 -7.47 -0.16 12.17
CA ILE A 171 -7.17 0.09 10.76
C ILE A 171 -7.39 1.57 10.43
N LYS A 172 -6.32 2.26 10.03
CA LYS A 172 -6.34 3.69 9.64
C LYS A 172 -5.97 3.94 8.18
N LEU A 173 -5.60 2.88 7.45
CA LEU A 173 -5.32 2.90 6.02
C LEU A 173 -5.60 1.51 5.45
N ILE A 174 -6.09 1.44 4.21
CA ILE A 174 -6.32 0.19 3.50
C ILE A 174 -5.51 0.21 2.21
N HIS A 175 -4.73 -0.83 1.94
CA HIS A 175 -4.15 -1.08 0.63
C HIS A 175 -5.00 -2.13 -0.09
N VAL A 176 -5.49 -1.77 -1.28
CA VAL A 176 -6.14 -2.69 -2.22
C VAL A 176 -5.09 -3.13 -3.22
N HIS A 177 -4.62 -4.35 -3.04
CA HIS A 177 -3.44 -4.88 -3.69
C HIS A 177 -3.76 -6.13 -4.52
N PRO A 178 -4.40 -6.00 -5.69
CA PRO A 178 -4.65 -7.15 -6.55
C PRO A 178 -3.34 -7.65 -7.18
N VAL A 179 -2.99 -8.91 -6.92
CA VAL A 179 -1.80 -9.58 -7.49
C VAL A 179 -2.21 -10.67 -8.49
N GLY A 180 -1.47 -10.78 -9.60
CA GLY A 180 -1.76 -11.77 -10.63
C GLY A 180 -3.14 -11.56 -11.26
N ASP A 181 -3.98 -12.59 -11.22
CA ASP A 181 -5.32 -12.57 -11.83
C ASP A 181 -6.37 -11.82 -10.98
N GLU A 182 -6.04 -11.44 -9.74
CA GLU A 182 -6.95 -10.70 -8.85
C GLU A 182 -7.36 -9.33 -9.39
N GLU A 183 -6.60 -8.75 -10.32
CA GLU A 183 -7.02 -7.52 -10.99
C GLU A 183 -8.32 -7.75 -11.78
N GLY A 184 -8.42 -8.90 -12.45
CA GLY A 184 -9.64 -9.32 -13.15
C GLY A 184 -10.78 -9.59 -12.16
N SER A 185 -10.48 -10.28 -11.05
CA SER A 185 -11.46 -10.55 -9.98
C SER A 185 -12.00 -9.27 -9.34
N LEU A 186 -11.14 -8.29 -9.07
CA LEU A 186 -11.52 -6.97 -8.56
C LEU A 186 -12.47 -6.26 -9.54
N LEU A 187 -12.14 -6.24 -10.83
CA LEU A 187 -12.97 -5.62 -11.86
C LEU A 187 -14.32 -6.34 -12.05
N ALA A 188 -14.34 -7.65 -11.87
CA ALA A 188 -15.56 -8.48 -11.97
C ALA A 188 -16.39 -8.49 -10.68
N GLY A 189 -15.84 -7.99 -9.57
CA GLY A 189 -16.49 -8.03 -8.26
C GLY A 189 -16.53 -9.42 -7.63
N THR A 190 -15.57 -10.29 -7.96
CA THR A 190 -15.52 -11.71 -7.56
C THR A 190 -14.23 -12.06 -6.81
N GLY A 191 -14.13 -13.31 -6.35
CA GLY A 191 -12.93 -13.83 -5.69
C GLY A 191 -12.72 -13.31 -4.26
N GLU A 192 -11.57 -13.64 -3.70
CA GLU A 192 -11.26 -13.37 -2.29
C GLU A 192 -11.11 -11.88 -2.00
N ILE A 193 -10.49 -11.13 -2.92
CA ILE A 193 -10.38 -9.67 -2.81
C ILE A 193 -11.76 -9.01 -2.68
N ALA A 194 -12.77 -9.46 -3.43
CA ALA A 194 -14.12 -8.93 -3.35
C ALA A 194 -14.79 -9.25 -2.00
N SER A 195 -14.62 -10.47 -1.48
CA SER A 195 -15.11 -10.87 -0.16
C SER A 195 -14.49 -9.99 0.94
N MET A 196 -13.18 -9.75 0.87
CA MET A 196 -12.46 -8.92 1.81
C MET A 196 -12.90 -7.45 1.75
N LEU A 197 -13.05 -6.87 0.56
CA LEU A 197 -13.53 -5.48 0.41
C LEU A 197 -14.93 -5.30 0.97
N LYS A 198 -15.83 -6.29 0.83
CA LYS A 198 -17.16 -6.27 1.46
C LYS A 198 -17.08 -6.27 2.99
N MET A 199 -16.17 -7.05 3.58
CA MET A 199 -15.95 -7.04 5.02
C MET A 199 -15.33 -5.73 5.49
N LEU A 200 -14.34 -5.19 4.78
CA LEU A 200 -13.74 -3.89 5.08
C LEU A 200 -14.77 -2.77 5.04
N LYS A 201 -15.68 -2.77 4.05
CA LYS A 201 -16.82 -1.83 4.01
C LYS A 201 -17.69 -1.93 5.26
N LYS A 202 -17.95 -3.16 5.73
CA LYS A 202 -18.84 -3.42 6.87
C LYS A 202 -18.23 -3.00 8.20
N TYR A 203 -16.95 -3.28 8.42
CA TYR A 203 -16.32 -3.18 9.73
C TYR A 203 -15.39 -1.97 9.92
N VAL A 204 -14.81 -1.43 8.84
CA VAL A 204 -13.84 -0.34 8.94
C VAL A 204 -14.53 0.99 8.72
N ASN A 205 -14.16 1.99 9.53
CA ASN A 205 -14.70 3.35 9.45
C ASN A 205 -14.72 3.87 7.99
N PRO A 206 -15.85 4.39 7.49
CA PRO A 206 -16.01 4.82 6.10
C PRO A 206 -15.05 5.94 5.66
N GLU A 207 -14.46 6.69 6.59
CA GLU A 207 -13.51 7.76 6.30
C GLU A 207 -12.06 7.26 6.11
N VAL A 208 -11.76 6.01 6.48
CA VAL A 208 -10.42 5.42 6.34
C VAL A 208 -9.98 5.43 4.87
N PRO A 209 -8.85 6.07 4.53
CA PRO A 209 -8.37 6.15 3.16
C PRO A 209 -8.00 4.78 2.57
N VAL A 210 -8.12 4.69 1.26
CA VAL A 210 -7.79 3.50 0.47
C VAL A 210 -6.72 3.83 -0.55
N ILE A 211 -5.65 3.03 -0.62
CA ILE A 211 -4.58 3.15 -1.59
C ILE A 211 -4.64 1.94 -2.52
N LEU A 212 -4.65 2.19 -3.82
CA LEU A 212 -4.53 1.14 -4.81
C LEU A 212 -3.05 0.82 -5.05
N GLU A 213 -2.68 -0.43 -4.84
CA GLU A 213 -1.33 -0.96 -5.08
C GLU A 213 -1.40 -2.03 -6.16
N ILE A 214 -0.95 -1.71 -7.36
CA ILE A 214 -0.98 -2.67 -8.48
C ILE A 214 0.41 -2.92 -9.04
N THR A 215 0.57 -4.12 -9.59
CA THR A 215 1.75 -4.43 -10.41
C THR A 215 1.84 -3.43 -11.57
N PRO A 216 2.96 -2.70 -11.69
CA PRO A 216 3.14 -1.74 -12.76
C PRO A 216 3.21 -2.44 -14.12
N ARG A 217 2.74 -1.76 -15.16
CA ARG A 217 2.84 -2.23 -16.55
C ARG A 217 3.47 -1.13 -17.41
N ILE A 218 4.55 -1.46 -18.12
CA ILE A 218 5.21 -0.53 -19.04
C ILE A 218 4.28 -0.31 -20.23
N THR A 219 3.51 0.78 -20.17
CA THR A 219 2.52 1.17 -21.18
C THR A 219 2.49 2.68 -21.28
N THR A 220 1.85 3.24 -22.31
CA THR A 220 1.72 4.69 -22.47
C THR A 220 0.97 5.35 -21.29
N PRO A 221 1.15 6.66 -21.04
CA PRO A 221 0.43 7.35 -19.96
C PRO A 221 -1.09 7.24 -20.11
N THR A 222 -1.59 7.28 -21.35
CA THR A 222 -3.02 7.13 -21.65
C THR A 222 -3.55 5.76 -21.25
N LYS A 223 -2.84 4.68 -21.63
CA LYS A 223 -3.22 3.31 -21.25
C LYS A 223 -3.14 3.10 -19.74
N THR A 224 -2.08 3.62 -19.11
CA THR A 224 -1.91 3.59 -17.65
C THR A 224 -3.09 4.29 -16.95
N ARG A 225 -3.44 5.51 -17.37
CA ARG A 225 -4.59 6.26 -16.84
C ARG A 225 -5.90 5.48 -16.99
N MET A 226 -6.17 4.92 -18.17
CA MET A 226 -7.42 4.17 -18.40
C MET A 226 -7.53 2.94 -17.48
N ARG A 227 -6.44 2.19 -17.30
CA ARG A 227 -6.40 1.05 -16.36
C ARG A 227 -6.69 1.51 -14.93
N LEU A 228 -5.98 2.55 -14.48
CA LEU A 228 -6.15 3.14 -13.15
C LEU A 228 -7.58 3.62 -12.90
N THR A 229 -8.19 4.33 -13.85
CA THR A 229 -9.58 4.77 -13.71
C THR A 229 -10.55 3.60 -13.57
N LYS A 230 -10.36 2.51 -14.32
CA LYS A 230 -11.19 1.30 -14.19
C LYS A 230 -11.05 0.68 -12.80
N LEU A 231 -9.82 0.52 -12.33
CA LEU A 231 -9.55 -0.08 -11.02
C LEU A 231 -10.03 0.78 -9.86
N LEU A 232 -9.86 2.10 -9.95
CA LEU A 232 -10.41 3.05 -8.98
C LEU A 232 -11.93 2.92 -8.90
N ARG A 233 -12.63 2.92 -10.04
CA ARG A 233 -14.10 2.77 -10.07
C ARG A 233 -14.55 1.44 -9.46
N ALA A 234 -13.91 0.34 -9.82
CA ALA A 234 -14.21 -0.97 -9.25
C ALA A 234 -14.00 -0.97 -7.73
N THR A 235 -12.91 -0.38 -7.26
CA THR A 235 -12.63 -0.24 -5.82
C THR A 235 -13.69 0.61 -5.11
N GLN A 236 -14.08 1.74 -5.71
CA GLN A 236 -15.10 2.65 -5.16
C GLN A 236 -16.46 1.97 -5.03
N GLN A 237 -16.88 1.16 -6.02
CA GLN A 237 -18.14 0.43 -5.99
C GLN A 237 -18.30 -0.47 -4.75
N PHE A 238 -17.21 -1.00 -4.21
CA PHE A 238 -17.26 -1.77 -2.97
C PHE A 238 -17.61 -0.90 -1.75
N PHE A 239 -17.02 0.30 -1.67
CA PHE A 239 -17.14 1.16 -0.48
C PHE A 239 -18.29 2.16 -0.55
N GLU A 240 -18.79 2.49 -1.74
CA GLU A 240 -19.92 3.38 -1.90
C GLU A 240 -21.23 2.74 -1.39
N ILE A 241 -22.03 3.52 -0.67
CA ILE A 241 -23.41 3.16 -0.36
C ILE A 241 -24.18 3.33 -1.67
N ILE A 242 -24.53 2.21 -2.32
CA ILE A 242 -25.61 2.24 -3.29
C ILE A 242 -26.86 2.47 -2.45
N LEU A 243 -27.33 3.72 -2.40
CA LEU A 243 -28.68 4.01 -1.96
C LEU A 243 -29.59 3.41 -3.04
N SER A 244 -29.94 2.13 -2.87
CA SER A 244 -31.01 1.48 -3.62
C SER A 244 -32.35 1.86 -3.02
#